data_AF-A0AAD9DAM3-F1
#
_entry.id   AF-A0AAD9DAM3-F1
#
_cell.length_a   1.000
_cell.length_b   1.000
_cell.length_c   1.000
_cell.angle_alpha   90.00
_cell.angle_beta   90.00
_cell.angle_gamma   90.00
#
_symmetry.space_group_name_H-M   'P 1'
#
loop_
_entity.id
_entity.type
_entity.pdbx_description
1 polymer ?
#
loop_
_entity_poly.entity_id
_entity_poly.type
_entity_poly.pdbx_seq_one_letter_code
_entity_poly.pdbx_strand_id
1 'polypeptide(L)'
;MTKFHHAALLALLATFSPSNYCNGFSASNQRRPKKDFSAQIVVKSVAPKVKNTLPTNKKSNNKQQQQQQRRRSNPNQRQNSISQRDPIISLNMNLDYLAKSGQRDAAIRAEEMLQRIEALHDDGYYEKSPDVCSYNSVINAYAHGKVSGASGHAHRLMKRMEAKGIEANSITWNTLLRCLLKEVKEARDKSVSEEKVEDAESIIANMEDLGIVNTISYNTVISILSKSKLPDAAEKSEVWLNRMIDQFAKTGNENIQPDTCSFNSVIHAYANTNRFSAGAPQRAKMAERVVKRMEKVFQSGENDQVKPDVVSYSAVINAYAKAAEFDKDCATKAMDILKHMVKMYEGGDKDVKPNKRTYTSVINAFARTGEAEAADNLLTQMKEYYALGDTSLKPDTVCYSSVIDGYAKVGGEEAGFRAEELLHEMENLYNQGDSDVKPNTRTYRSAITALGKSRQPRAAEKAEQILEEMEYMGSFGAHDLAPNTICYNAVIDAYARGRSMEKAYRAELLLEKMLEESAKGNTLIRPDTITFNSVINAAARSFGDSIVRREAYLIGLGAFKKIHEYEYCKPSSITYVLFLNVLKNLVEEGDARDNMAERTFQLSVSFGLANGKVREQVRKTCSPLVAERILSSNN
;
A
#
# COMPACT_ATOMS: atom_id res chain seq x y z
N MET A 1 -29.48 5.33 44.46
CA MET A 1 -28.93 3.96 44.60
C MET A 1 -27.54 3.88 43.97
N THR A 2 -26.57 4.61 44.51
CA THR A 2 -25.25 4.82 43.87
C THR A 2 -24.09 4.74 44.88
N LYS A 3 -24.32 4.08 46.02
CA LYS A 3 -23.27 3.73 47.01
C LYS A 3 -23.01 2.23 47.12
N PHE A 4 -23.68 1.40 46.30
CA PHE A 4 -23.58 -0.08 46.35
C PHE A 4 -22.79 -0.70 45.18
N HIS A 5 -22.23 0.06 44.25
CA HIS A 5 -21.42 -0.48 43.14
C HIS A 5 -19.92 -0.19 43.25
N HIS A 6 -19.50 0.75 44.09
CA HIS A 6 -18.07 1.00 44.35
C HIS A 6 -17.44 0.00 45.35
N ALA A 7 -18.25 -0.77 46.08
CA ALA A 7 -17.75 -1.79 47.02
C ALA A 7 -17.56 -3.18 46.38
N ALA A 8 -18.07 -3.42 45.17
CA ALA A 8 -17.94 -4.70 44.47
C ALA A 8 -16.66 -4.81 43.63
N LEU A 9 -16.05 -3.68 43.24
CA LEU A 9 -14.82 -3.66 42.43
C LEU A 9 -13.53 -3.86 43.26
N LEU A 10 -13.60 -3.64 44.58
CA LEU A 10 -12.47 -3.80 45.50
C LEU A 10 -12.39 -5.18 46.17
N ALA A 11 -13.35 -6.06 45.91
CA ALA A 11 -13.40 -7.42 46.49
C ALA A 11 -12.94 -8.54 45.54
N LEU A 12 -12.51 -8.22 44.30
CA LEU A 12 -12.05 -9.20 43.30
C LEU A 12 -10.52 -9.21 43.09
N LEU A 13 -9.77 -8.37 43.81
CA LEU A 13 -8.30 -8.28 43.72
C LEU A 13 -7.56 -8.90 44.92
N ALA A 14 -8.20 -9.84 45.64
CA ALA A 14 -7.58 -10.51 46.78
C ALA A 14 -7.84 -12.02 46.78
N THR A 15 -7.40 -12.75 45.76
CA THR A 15 -7.04 -14.18 45.88
C THR A 15 -5.96 -14.55 44.87
N PHE A 16 -4.96 -15.29 45.36
CA PHE A 16 -3.83 -15.93 44.69
C PHE A 16 -2.53 -15.14 44.55
N SER A 17 -1.77 -15.18 45.65
CA SER A 17 -0.31 -15.04 45.68
C SER A 17 0.41 -16.10 44.82
N PRO A 18 1.60 -15.78 44.28
CA PRO A 18 2.49 -16.72 43.61
C PRO A 18 3.47 -17.34 44.60
N SER A 19 3.62 -18.67 44.61
CA SER A 19 4.85 -19.29 45.13
C SER A 19 5.11 -20.70 44.58
N ASN A 20 6.36 -20.88 44.18
CA ASN A 20 7.17 -22.09 44.17
C ASN A 20 6.87 -23.18 43.13
N TYR A 21 7.77 -23.30 42.13
CA TYR A 21 8.68 -24.46 42.04
C TYR A 21 9.92 -24.08 41.21
N CYS A 22 11.09 -24.10 41.86
CA CYS A 22 12.41 -24.13 41.25
C CYS A 22 12.94 -25.57 41.22
N ASN A 23 13.99 -25.77 40.41
CA ASN A 23 14.77 -26.99 40.12
C ASN A 23 14.18 -27.79 38.94
N GLY A 24 14.84 -27.97 37.80
CA GLY A 24 16.27 -28.06 37.50
C GLY A 24 16.52 -29.46 36.94
N PHE A 25 17.06 -29.57 35.72
CA PHE A 25 17.97 -30.62 35.20
C PHE A 25 17.86 -30.82 33.68
N SER A 26 19.01 -30.60 33.03
CA SER A 26 19.67 -31.33 31.94
C SER A 26 18.96 -31.79 30.67
N ALA A 27 19.65 -31.51 29.58
CA ALA A 27 19.56 -32.06 28.24
C ALA A 27 19.33 -33.58 28.13
N SER A 28 18.54 -33.98 27.13
CA SER A 28 18.87 -35.12 26.27
C SER A 28 18.00 -35.14 25.00
N ASN A 29 18.66 -35.32 23.86
CA ASN A 29 18.13 -35.81 22.59
C ASN A 29 17.09 -36.92 22.79
N GLN A 30 15.97 -36.90 22.06
CA GLN A 30 15.55 -38.00 21.19
C GLN A 30 14.24 -37.70 20.45
N ARG A 31 14.27 -37.99 19.14
CA ARG A 31 13.14 -38.04 18.20
C ARG A 31 12.05 -39.01 18.67
N ARG A 32 10.78 -38.68 18.43
CA ARG A 32 9.66 -39.65 18.38
C ARG A 32 8.60 -39.25 17.33
N PRO A 33 7.77 -40.21 16.87
CA PRO A 33 7.38 -40.38 15.46
C PRO A 33 5.95 -39.97 15.12
N LYS A 34 5.66 -39.90 13.80
CA LYS A 34 4.33 -39.75 13.20
C LYS A 34 3.48 -41.01 13.40
N LYS A 35 2.20 -40.85 13.72
CA LYS A 35 1.17 -41.88 13.67
C LYS A 35 0.16 -41.55 12.59
N ASP A 36 -0.08 -42.53 11.71
CA ASP A 36 -1.19 -42.61 10.77
C ASP A 36 -2.51 -42.86 11.50
N PHE A 37 -3.60 -42.28 10.99
CA PHE A 37 -4.96 -42.70 11.31
C PHE A 37 -5.75 -42.86 10.00
N SER A 38 -6.09 -44.12 9.72
CA SER A 38 -7.06 -44.54 8.69
C SER A 38 -8.42 -44.76 9.33
N ALA A 39 -9.49 -44.22 8.75
CA ALA A 39 -10.87 -44.59 9.07
C ALA A 39 -11.62 -44.94 7.77
N GLN A 40 -12.19 -46.15 7.75
CA GLN A 40 -13.10 -46.67 6.73
C GLN A 40 -14.54 -46.26 7.05
N ILE A 41 -15.32 -45.81 6.05
CA ILE A 41 -16.78 -45.92 6.07
C ILE A 41 -17.29 -46.37 4.68
N VAL A 42 -18.16 -47.37 4.74
CA VAL A 42 -18.82 -48.12 3.67
C VAL A 42 -20.03 -47.35 3.11
N VAL A 43 -20.23 -47.31 1.79
CA VAL A 43 -21.55 -47.01 1.19
C VAL A 43 -21.85 -47.95 0.02
N LYS A 44 -23.06 -48.52 0.08
CA LYS A 44 -23.66 -49.53 -0.80
C LYS A 44 -24.03 -49.00 -2.18
N SER A 45 -23.94 -49.90 -3.16
CA SER A 45 -24.41 -49.79 -4.55
C SER A 45 -25.93 -49.80 -4.68
N VAL A 46 -26.49 -48.94 -5.54
CA VAL A 46 -27.70 -49.23 -6.35
C VAL A 46 -27.58 -48.46 -7.69
N ALA A 47 -27.78 -49.15 -8.81
CA ALA A 47 -27.91 -48.60 -10.16
C ALA A 47 -29.34 -48.84 -10.71
N PRO A 48 -29.80 -48.03 -11.68
CA PRO A 48 -30.33 -48.59 -12.93
C PRO A 48 -29.86 -47.81 -14.19
N LYS A 49 -29.37 -48.47 -15.26
CA LYS A 49 -30.08 -48.85 -16.52
C LYS A 49 -30.62 -47.63 -17.32
N VAL A 50 -30.20 -47.29 -18.56
CA VAL A 50 -30.32 -48.07 -19.82
C VAL A 50 -29.73 -47.34 -21.06
N LYS A 51 -29.06 -48.14 -21.93
CA LYS A 51 -28.88 -48.19 -23.41
C LYS A 51 -28.24 -47.09 -24.29
N ASN A 52 -27.22 -47.59 -25.01
CA ASN A 52 -26.87 -47.47 -26.45
C ASN A 52 -26.24 -46.14 -26.93
N THR A 53 -24.97 -46.10 -27.34
CA THR A 53 -24.42 -46.73 -28.55
C THR A 53 -22.88 -46.58 -28.56
N LEU A 54 -22.17 -47.56 -29.10
CA LEU A 54 -20.71 -47.54 -29.31
C LEU A 54 -20.36 -46.81 -30.62
N PRO A 55 -19.12 -46.29 -30.74
CA PRO A 55 -18.23 -46.93 -31.67
C PRO A 55 -16.89 -47.34 -31.06
N THR A 56 -16.39 -48.44 -31.62
CA THR A 56 -15.17 -49.16 -31.31
C THR A 56 -13.92 -48.29 -31.49
N ASN A 57 -13.01 -48.29 -30.49
CA ASN A 57 -11.71 -47.63 -30.62
C ASN A 57 -10.57 -48.64 -30.47
N LYS A 58 -10.13 -49.21 -31.60
CA LYS A 58 -8.90 -50.03 -31.76
C LYS A 58 -7.59 -49.25 -31.47
N LYS A 59 -7.62 -48.07 -30.84
CA LYS A 59 -6.44 -47.22 -30.57
C LYS A 59 -5.83 -47.40 -29.16
N SER A 60 -6.43 -48.16 -28.25
CA SER A 60 -5.90 -48.34 -26.89
C SER A 60 -4.85 -49.45 -26.76
N ASN A 61 -4.96 -50.55 -27.54
CA ASN A 61 -4.02 -51.66 -27.45
C ASN A 61 -2.63 -51.37 -28.04
N ASN A 62 -2.52 -50.46 -29.02
CA ASN A 62 -1.20 -50.04 -29.55
C ASN A 62 -0.42 -49.12 -28.61
N LYS A 63 -1.10 -48.40 -27.69
CA LYS A 63 -0.41 -47.53 -26.71
C LYS A 63 0.17 -48.31 -25.54
N GLN A 64 -0.47 -49.40 -25.11
CA GLN A 64 0.07 -50.26 -24.05
C GLN A 64 1.21 -51.16 -24.54
N GLN A 65 1.16 -51.67 -25.78
CA GLN A 65 2.29 -52.41 -26.37
C GLN A 65 3.48 -51.51 -26.70
N GLN A 66 3.27 -50.26 -27.15
CA GLN A 66 4.37 -49.29 -27.31
C GLN A 66 4.97 -48.82 -25.97
N GLN A 67 4.18 -48.76 -24.88
CA GLN A 67 4.71 -48.48 -23.54
C GLN A 67 5.50 -49.65 -22.94
N GLN A 68 5.13 -50.90 -23.24
CA GLN A 68 5.89 -52.08 -22.80
C GLN A 68 7.17 -52.31 -23.62
N GLN A 69 7.18 -52.02 -24.93
CA GLN A 69 8.40 -52.06 -25.75
C GLN A 69 9.40 -50.94 -25.41
N ARG A 70 8.94 -49.75 -24.97
CA ARG A 70 9.81 -48.65 -24.49
C ARG A 70 10.50 -48.91 -23.13
N ARG A 71 10.09 -49.97 -22.42
CA ARG A 71 10.72 -50.41 -21.16
C ARG A 71 11.84 -51.43 -21.37
N ARG A 72 12.08 -51.88 -22.60
CA ARG A 72 13.20 -52.78 -22.96
C ARG A 72 14.23 -52.10 -23.89
N SER A 73 14.42 -50.79 -23.76
CA SER A 73 15.58 -50.13 -24.36
C SER A 73 16.77 -50.18 -23.39
N ASN A 74 17.88 -50.70 -23.92
CA ASN A 74 19.16 -50.92 -23.26
C ASN A 74 19.58 -49.71 -22.39
N PRO A 75 20.07 -49.89 -21.15
CA PRO A 75 20.54 -48.78 -20.30
C PRO A 75 21.56 -47.87 -21.01
N ASN A 76 22.37 -48.47 -21.90
CA ASN A 76 23.38 -47.77 -22.71
C ASN A 76 22.78 -46.87 -23.81
N GLN A 77 21.54 -47.09 -24.27
CA GLN A 77 20.88 -46.20 -25.24
C GLN A 77 20.19 -45.00 -24.58
N ARG A 78 19.81 -45.08 -23.30
CA ARG A 78 19.33 -43.91 -22.54
C ARG A 78 20.47 -43.04 -22.04
N GLN A 79 21.63 -43.62 -21.75
CA GLN A 79 22.85 -42.85 -21.48
C GLN A 79 23.35 -42.12 -22.74
N ASN A 80 23.27 -42.75 -23.92
CA ASN A 80 23.68 -42.12 -25.18
C ASN A 80 22.74 -41.02 -25.71
N SER A 81 21.49 -40.94 -25.24
CA SER A 81 20.57 -39.83 -25.61
C SER A 81 20.62 -38.65 -24.65
N ILE A 82 21.18 -38.84 -23.44
CA ILE A 82 21.48 -37.78 -22.47
C ILE A 82 22.86 -37.19 -22.75
N SER A 83 23.78 -37.96 -23.35
CA SER A 83 25.11 -37.50 -23.77
C SER A 83 25.14 -36.62 -25.03
N GLN A 84 23.97 -36.24 -25.58
CA GLN A 84 23.85 -35.43 -26.81
C GLN A 84 23.11 -34.10 -26.63
N ARG A 85 22.76 -33.69 -25.39
CA ARG A 85 22.33 -32.31 -25.15
C ARG A 85 23.57 -31.47 -24.88
N ASP A 86 23.75 -30.44 -25.69
CA ASP A 86 24.82 -29.46 -25.53
C ASP A 86 24.82 -28.95 -24.06
N PRO A 87 25.92 -29.12 -23.31
CA PRO A 87 25.97 -28.80 -21.87
C PRO A 87 25.54 -27.36 -21.57
N ILE A 88 25.87 -26.42 -22.47
CA ILE A 88 25.47 -25.00 -22.38
C ILE A 88 23.96 -24.82 -22.52
N ILE A 89 23.29 -25.56 -23.40
CA ILE A 89 21.84 -25.45 -23.56
C ILE A 89 21.15 -25.92 -22.28
N SER A 90 21.64 -27.01 -21.68
CA SER A 90 21.12 -27.49 -20.40
C SER A 90 21.41 -26.49 -19.26
N LEU A 91 22.56 -25.82 -19.29
CA LEU A 91 22.89 -24.77 -18.34
C LEU A 91 21.93 -23.58 -18.47
N ASN A 92 21.81 -23.02 -19.67
CA ASN A 92 20.98 -21.84 -19.93
C ASN A 92 19.50 -22.09 -19.59
N MET A 93 18.97 -23.30 -19.82
CA MET A 93 17.63 -23.68 -19.37
C MET A 93 17.50 -23.69 -17.84
N ASN A 94 18.50 -24.21 -17.12
CA ASN A 94 18.48 -24.25 -15.66
C ASN A 94 18.66 -22.85 -15.04
N LEU A 95 19.53 -22.02 -15.63
CA LEU A 95 19.72 -20.63 -15.21
C LEU A 95 18.46 -19.80 -15.47
N ASP A 96 17.83 -19.96 -16.63
CA ASP A 96 16.56 -19.28 -16.95
C ASP A 96 15.43 -19.73 -16.02
N TYR A 97 15.36 -21.02 -15.69
CA TYR A 97 14.43 -21.53 -14.69
C TYR A 97 14.68 -20.90 -13.32
N LEU A 98 15.93 -20.84 -12.85
CA LEU A 98 16.28 -20.21 -11.58
C LEU A 98 15.93 -18.72 -11.59
N ALA A 99 16.26 -17.99 -12.66
CA ALA A 99 15.95 -16.57 -12.83
C ALA A 99 14.44 -16.29 -12.74
N LYS A 100 13.61 -17.20 -13.27
CA LYS A 100 12.15 -17.08 -13.25
C LYS A 100 11.50 -17.63 -11.97
N SER A 101 12.22 -18.44 -11.18
CA SER A 101 11.67 -19.16 -10.03
C SER A 101 11.26 -18.26 -8.84
N GLY A 102 11.76 -17.03 -8.77
CA GLY A 102 11.47 -16.07 -7.68
C GLY A 102 11.94 -16.51 -6.29
N GLN A 103 12.74 -17.58 -6.18
CA GLN A 103 13.26 -18.07 -4.91
C GLN A 103 14.30 -17.10 -4.34
N ARG A 104 14.36 -16.97 -3.00
CA ARG A 104 15.25 -16.03 -2.30
C ARG A 104 16.71 -16.20 -2.71
N ASP A 105 17.16 -17.45 -2.80
CA ASP A 105 18.56 -17.80 -3.10
C ASP A 105 18.74 -18.23 -4.57
N ALA A 106 17.79 -17.90 -5.45
CA ALA A 106 17.89 -18.27 -6.87
C ALA A 106 19.09 -17.60 -7.55
N ALA A 107 19.32 -16.31 -7.28
CA ALA A 107 20.39 -15.55 -7.91
C ALA A 107 21.79 -16.05 -7.48
N ILE A 108 21.97 -16.31 -6.18
CA ILE A 108 23.24 -16.82 -5.63
C ILE A 108 23.53 -18.21 -6.20
N ARG A 109 22.55 -19.12 -6.22
CA ARG A 109 22.73 -20.46 -6.80
C ARG A 109 22.98 -20.42 -8.30
N ALA A 110 22.35 -19.49 -9.02
CA ALA A 110 22.61 -19.29 -10.44
C ALA A 110 24.05 -18.82 -10.68
N GLU A 111 24.57 -17.92 -9.84
CA GLU A 111 25.97 -17.49 -9.89
C GLU A 111 26.93 -18.63 -9.53
N GLU A 112 26.69 -19.39 -8.46
CA GLU A 112 27.51 -20.56 -8.10
C GLU A 112 27.55 -21.60 -9.24
N MET A 113 26.42 -21.83 -9.91
CA MET A 113 26.33 -22.74 -11.05
C MET A 113 27.16 -22.25 -12.23
N LEU A 114 27.12 -20.95 -12.53
CA LEU A 114 27.96 -20.33 -13.56
C LEU A 114 29.44 -20.49 -13.22
N GLN A 115 29.84 -20.14 -11.98
CA GLN A 115 31.21 -20.26 -11.50
C GLN A 115 31.75 -21.68 -11.58
N ARG A 116 30.93 -22.68 -11.23
CA ARG A 116 31.32 -24.08 -11.30
C ARG A 116 31.59 -24.53 -12.73
N ILE A 117 30.80 -24.07 -13.70
CA ILE A 117 30.99 -24.45 -15.11
C ILE A 117 32.17 -23.71 -15.71
N GLU A 118 32.40 -22.46 -15.32
CA GLU A 118 33.64 -21.77 -15.66
C GLU A 118 34.87 -22.53 -15.16
N ALA A 119 34.88 -22.96 -13.90
CA ALA A 119 36.00 -23.73 -13.36
C ALA A 119 36.22 -25.05 -14.12
N LEU A 120 35.15 -25.77 -14.44
CA LEU A 120 35.25 -27.01 -15.21
C LEU A 120 35.72 -26.78 -16.65
N HIS A 121 35.40 -25.64 -17.26
CA HIS A 121 35.94 -25.27 -18.56
C HIS A 121 37.43 -24.90 -18.48
N ASP A 122 37.80 -24.07 -17.50
CA ASP A 122 39.18 -23.63 -17.28
C ASP A 122 40.10 -24.83 -16.95
N ASP A 123 39.58 -25.86 -16.28
CA ASP A 123 40.26 -27.14 -15.99
C ASP A 123 40.27 -28.11 -17.20
N GLY A 124 39.65 -27.76 -18.33
CA GLY A 124 39.62 -28.55 -19.57
C GLY A 124 38.60 -29.71 -19.58
N TYR A 125 37.70 -29.81 -18.60
CA TYR A 125 36.66 -30.85 -18.55
C TYR A 125 35.52 -30.61 -19.54
N TYR A 126 35.27 -29.36 -19.93
CA TYR A 126 34.29 -28.99 -20.96
C TYR A 126 34.92 -28.15 -22.06
N GLU A 127 34.64 -28.51 -23.31
CA GLU A 127 35.15 -27.79 -24.48
C GLU A 127 34.52 -26.40 -24.67
N LYS A 128 33.33 -26.18 -24.09
CA LYS A 128 32.52 -24.97 -24.32
C LYS A 128 32.42 -24.10 -23.05
N SER A 129 32.88 -22.86 -23.15
CA SER A 129 32.78 -21.84 -22.08
C SER A 129 31.37 -21.27 -21.97
N PRO A 130 30.96 -20.75 -20.79
CA PRO A 130 29.76 -19.94 -20.69
C PRO A 130 29.73 -18.80 -21.72
N ASP A 131 28.56 -18.52 -22.24
CA ASP A 131 28.31 -17.50 -23.28
C ASP A 131 27.60 -16.27 -22.70
N VAL A 132 27.38 -15.25 -23.54
CA VAL A 132 26.64 -14.03 -23.17
C VAL A 132 25.27 -14.36 -22.54
N CYS A 133 24.59 -15.40 -23.06
CA CYS A 133 23.30 -15.84 -22.53
C CYS A 133 23.41 -16.34 -21.09
N SER A 134 24.46 -17.13 -20.79
CA SER A 134 24.73 -17.66 -19.45
C SER A 134 24.86 -16.52 -18.43
N TYR A 135 25.66 -15.51 -18.73
CA TYR A 135 25.83 -14.33 -17.87
C TYR A 135 24.54 -13.51 -17.75
N ASN A 136 23.85 -13.26 -18.87
CA ASN A 136 22.58 -12.52 -18.87
C ASN A 136 21.52 -13.19 -18.00
N SER A 137 21.41 -14.52 -18.02
CA SER A 137 20.48 -15.26 -17.16
C SER A 137 20.78 -15.08 -15.67
N VAL A 138 22.06 -15.08 -15.27
CA VAL A 138 22.44 -14.84 -13.86
C VAL A 138 22.17 -13.40 -13.44
N ILE A 139 22.53 -12.41 -14.27
CA ILE A 139 22.24 -10.99 -14.00
C ILE A 139 20.71 -10.79 -13.89
N ASN A 140 19.93 -11.44 -14.77
CA ASN A 140 18.48 -11.38 -14.73
C ASN A 140 17.89 -12.04 -13.47
N ALA A 141 18.54 -13.09 -12.95
CA ALA A 141 18.19 -13.69 -11.67
C ALA A 141 18.40 -12.70 -10.51
N TYR A 142 19.45 -11.87 -10.54
CA TYR A 142 19.65 -10.79 -9.57
C TYR A 142 18.59 -9.68 -9.70
N ALA A 143 18.21 -9.34 -10.93
CA ALA A 143 17.17 -8.34 -11.20
C ALA A 143 15.78 -8.74 -10.65
N HIS A 144 15.46 -10.04 -10.61
CA HIS A 144 14.17 -10.56 -10.14
C HIS A 144 14.22 -11.20 -8.73
N GLY A 145 15.41 -11.53 -8.24
CA GLY A 145 15.61 -12.17 -6.93
C GLY A 145 15.35 -11.21 -5.76
N LYS A 146 15.46 -11.70 -4.53
CA LYS A 146 15.30 -10.87 -3.31
C LYS A 146 16.62 -10.37 -2.70
N VAL A 147 17.73 -10.62 -3.38
CA VAL A 147 19.07 -10.21 -2.95
C VAL A 147 19.23 -8.69 -3.13
N SER A 148 19.74 -8.01 -2.11
CA SER A 148 20.06 -6.57 -2.13
C SER A 148 21.39 -6.31 -2.86
N GLY A 149 21.55 -5.10 -3.43
CA GLY A 149 22.77 -4.75 -4.16
C GLY A 149 22.92 -5.51 -5.48
N ALA A 150 21.80 -5.81 -6.14
CA ALA A 150 21.75 -6.50 -7.43
C ALA A 150 22.60 -5.80 -8.51
N SER A 151 22.62 -4.46 -8.53
CA SER A 151 23.41 -3.67 -9.48
C SER A 151 24.92 -3.88 -9.31
N GLY A 152 25.38 -4.02 -8.06
CA GLY A 152 26.78 -4.31 -7.74
C GLY A 152 27.20 -5.73 -8.15
N HIS A 153 26.32 -6.72 -8.01
CA HIS A 153 26.56 -8.09 -8.49
C HIS A 153 26.62 -8.12 -10.02
N ALA A 154 25.67 -7.44 -10.68
CA ALA A 154 25.62 -7.31 -12.12
C ALA A 154 26.91 -6.69 -12.70
N HIS A 155 27.41 -5.59 -12.13
CA HIS A 155 28.69 -4.99 -12.54
C HIS A 155 29.89 -5.94 -12.39
N ARG A 156 29.95 -6.73 -11.30
CA ARG A 156 31.03 -7.72 -11.12
C ARG A 156 30.97 -8.82 -12.18
N LEU A 157 29.77 -9.30 -12.49
CA LEU A 157 29.56 -10.30 -13.54
C LEU A 157 29.93 -9.77 -14.93
N MET A 158 29.63 -8.50 -15.23
CA MET A 158 30.05 -7.87 -16.48
C MET A 158 31.57 -7.75 -16.59
N LYS A 159 32.27 -7.31 -15.54
CA LYS A 159 33.74 -7.28 -15.53
C LYS A 159 34.37 -8.66 -15.71
N ARG A 160 33.76 -9.70 -15.11
CA ARG A 160 34.21 -11.10 -15.26
C ARG A 160 34.01 -11.61 -16.68
N MET A 161 32.87 -11.28 -17.29
CA MET A 161 32.55 -11.60 -18.68
C MET A 161 33.54 -10.96 -19.66
N GLU A 162 33.86 -9.67 -19.46
CA GLU A 162 34.88 -8.95 -20.24
C GLU A 162 36.29 -9.54 -20.09
N ALA A 163 36.68 -9.92 -18.86
CA ALA A 163 37.97 -10.56 -18.59
C ALA A 163 38.12 -11.92 -19.28
N LYS A 164 37.01 -12.59 -19.59
CA LYS A 164 36.97 -13.83 -20.37
C LYS A 164 36.82 -13.59 -21.88
N GLY A 165 36.89 -12.33 -22.34
CA GLY A 165 36.80 -11.96 -23.75
C GLY A 165 35.38 -12.06 -24.33
N ILE A 166 34.35 -12.06 -23.49
CA ILE A 166 32.96 -12.13 -23.91
C ILE A 166 32.40 -10.70 -23.89
N GLU A 167 31.97 -10.18 -25.04
CA GLU A 167 31.47 -8.81 -25.15
C GLU A 167 30.03 -8.66 -24.66
N ALA A 168 29.79 -7.64 -23.82
CA ALA A 168 28.46 -7.30 -23.34
C ALA A 168 27.59 -6.73 -24.48
N ASN A 169 26.36 -7.22 -24.60
CA ASN A 169 25.41 -6.74 -25.61
C ASN A 169 24.28 -5.92 -24.98
N SER A 170 23.37 -5.41 -25.82
CA SER A 170 22.23 -4.58 -25.37
C SER A 170 21.36 -5.27 -24.30
N ILE A 171 21.25 -6.61 -24.32
CA ILE A 171 20.51 -7.38 -23.31
C ILE A 171 21.24 -7.32 -21.97
N THR A 172 22.57 -7.48 -21.95
CA THR A 172 23.39 -7.40 -20.73
C THR A 172 23.20 -6.07 -20.02
N TRP A 173 23.37 -4.96 -20.76
CA TRP A 173 23.21 -3.61 -20.23
C TRP A 173 21.77 -3.29 -19.80
N ASN A 174 20.77 -3.70 -20.58
CA ASN A 174 19.36 -3.54 -20.20
C ASN A 174 19.01 -4.32 -18.92
N THR A 175 19.64 -5.47 -18.69
CA THR A 175 19.44 -6.25 -17.47
C THR A 175 20.12 -5.59 -16.26
N LEU A 176 21.27 -4.94 -16.45
CA LEU A 176 21.89 -4.09 -15.43
C LEU A 176 20.98 -2.90 -15.07
N LEU A 177 20.43 -2.19 -16.05
CA LEU A 177 19.44 -1.13 -15.82
C LEU A 177 18.22 -1.63 -15.04
N ARG A 178 17.75 -2.86 -15.30
CA ARG A 178 16.68 -3.49 -14.50
C ARG A 178 17.09 -3.75 -13.05
N CYS A 179 18.35 -4.08 -12.78
CA CYS A 179 18.87 -4.20 -11.41
C CYS A 179 18.81 -2.86 -10.68
N LEU A 180 19.21 -1.76 -11.34
CA LEU A 180 19.07 -0.40 -10.79
C LEU A 180 17.61 -0.04 -10.54
N LEU A 181 16.71 -0.35 -11.48
CA LEU A 181 15.27 -0.11 -11.31
C LEU A 181 14.71 -0.84 -10.09
N LYS A 182 15.15 -2.07 -9.81
CA LYS A 182 14.76 -2.80 -8.61
C LYS A 182 15.24 -2.08 -7.35
N GLU A 183 16.51 -1.68 -7.30
CA GLU A 183 17.07 -0.97 -6.14
C GLU A 183 16.36 0.36 -5.89
N VAL A 184 16.03 1.11 -6.94
CA VAL A 184 15.24 2.35 -6.83
C VAL A 184 13.82 2.08 -6.31
N LYS A 185 13.18 0.97 -6.70
CA LYS A 185 11.85 0.60 -6.17
C LYS A 185 11.91 0.23 -4.68
N GLU A 186 13.01 -0.38 -4.24
CA GLU A 186 13.25 -0.81 -2.86
C GLU A 186 13.82 0.32 -1.97
N ALA A 187 14.37 1.36 -2.59
CA ALA A 187 14.98 2.49 -1.90
C ALA A 187 13.98 3.22 -1.00
N ARG A 188 14.38 3.35 0.28
CA ARG A 188 13.69 4.18 1.28
C ARG A 188 14.27 5.58 1.36
N ASP A 189 15.57 5.69 1.11
CA ASP A 189 16.31 6.95 1.11
C ASP A 189 16.37 7.54 -0.31
N LYS A 190 16.28 8.87 -0.38
CA LYS A 190 16.41 9.63 -1.63
C LYS A 190 17.86 9.62 -2.13
N SER A 191 18.84 9.60 -1.25
CA SER A 191 20.28 9.56 -1.61
C SER A 191 20.61 8.34 -2.49
N VAL A 192 20.12 7.17 -2.09
CA VAL A 192 20.26 5.93 -2.87
C VAL A 192 19.53 6.06 -4.21
N SER A 193 18.37 6.69 -4.24
CA SER A 193 17.62 6.86 -5.49
C SER A 193 18.35 7.81 -6.46
N GLU A 194 19.03 8.83 -5.94
CA GLU A 194 19.84 9.79 -6.69
C GLU A 194 21.08 9.11 -7.29
N GLU A 195 21.86 8.40 -6.48
CA GLU A 195 23.02 7.62 -6.93
C GLU A 195 22.64 6.63 -8.04
N LYS A 196 21.55 5.88 -7.87
CA LYS A 196 21.11 4.89 -8.87
C LYS A 196 20.52 5.50 -10.14
N VAL A 197 20.05 6.75 -10.08
CA VAL A 197 19.64 7.50 -11.27
C VAL A 197 20.88 7.97 -12.03
N GLU A 198 21.89 8.51 -11.35
CA GLU A 198 23.16 8.92 -11.96
C GLU A 198 23.87 7.73 -12.62
N ASP A 199 23.93 6.58 -11.94
CA ASP A 199 24.45 5.32 -12.49
C ASP A 199 23.71 4.95 -13.79
N ALA A 200 22.38 5.06 -13.81
CA ALA A 200 21.56 4.72 -14.98
C ALA A 200 21.80 5.68 -16.16
N GLU A 201 21.96 6.98 -15.89
CA GLU A 201 22.26 8.01 -16.90
C GLU A 201 23.66 7.82 -17.48
N SER A 202 24.65 7.43 -16.66
CA SER A 202 25.99 7.07 -17.14
C SER A 202 25.97 5.82 -18.01
N ILE A 203 25.22 4.78 -17.61
CA ILE A 203 25.11 3.55 -18.39
C ILE A 203 24.52 3.80 -19.77
N ILE A 204 23.42 4.56 -19.87
CA ILE A 204 22.80 4.80 -21.18
C ILE A 204 23.69 5.67 -22.09
N ALA A 205 24.46 6.61 -21.54
CA ALA A 205 25.45 7.36 -22.30
C ALA A 205 26.54 6.42 -22.88
N ASN A 206 27.05 5.49 -22.06
CA ASN A 206 28.00 4.49 -22.54
C ASN A 206 27.38 3.58 -23.62
N MET A 207 26.10 3.20 -23.48
CA MET A 207 25.40 2.41 -24.50
C MET A 207 25.19 3.17 -25.81
N GLU A 208 24.99 4.49 -25.75
CA GLU A 208 24.93 5.36 -26.93
C GLU A 208 26.28 5.39 -27.66
N ASP A 209 27.39 5.57 -26.93
CA ASP A 209 28.75 5.59 -27.49
C ASP A 209 29.13 4.27 -28.16
N LEU A 210 28.67 3.15 -27.59
CA LEU A 210 28.85 1.80 -28.16
C LEU A 210 27.88 1.50 -29.31
N GLY A 211 26.88 2.34 -29.57
CA GLY A 211 25.87 2.13 -30.61
C GLY A 211 24.92 0.95 -30.36
N ILE A 212 24.78 0.50 -29.11
CA ILE A 212 23.98 -0.68 -28.71
C ILE A 212 22.65 -0.30 -28.04
N VAL A 213 22.34 0.99 -27.94
CA VAL A 213 21.12 1.52 -27.34
C VAL A 213 19.87 1.15 -28.16
N ASN A 214 18.76 0.87 -27.49
CA ASN A 214 17.46 0.61 -28.11
C ASN A 214 16.29 1.20 -27.30
N THR A 215 15.07 1.07 -27.79
CA THR A 215 13.83 1.54 -27.12
C THR A 215 13.69 0.99 -25.70
N ILE A 216 14.10 -0.26 -25.45
CA ILE A 216 14.06 -0.86 -24.10
C ILE A 216 15.04 -0.14 -23.17
N SER A 217 16.23 0.25 -23.64
CA SER A 217 17.23 0.99 -22.86
C SER A 217 16.67 2.33 -22.38
N TYR A 218 16.16 3.15 -23.30
CA TYR A 218 15.52 4.43 -22.97
C TYR A 218 14.32 4.26 -22.03
N ASN A 219 13.41 3.33 -22.37
CA ASN A 219 12.22 3.06 -21.54
C ASN A 219 12.59 2.63 -20.12
N THR A 220 13.68 1.87 -19.95
CA THR A 220 14.13 1.44 -18.63
C THR A 220 14.68 2.62 -17.82
N VAL A 221 15.50 3.50 -18.41
CA VAL A 221 16.00 4.71 -17.72
C VAL A 221 14.86 5.66 -17.32
N ILE A 222 13.93 5.91 -18.23
CA ILE A 222 12.73 6.73 -17.92
C ILE A 222 11.91 6.06 -16.81
N SER A 223 11.81 4.73 -16.79
CA SER A 223 11.14 3.99 -15.71
C SER A 223 11.88 4.14 -14.37
N ILE A 224 13.21 4.13 -14.36
CA ILE A 224 14.03 4.37 -13.15
C ILE A 224 13.72 5.76 -12.61
N LEU A 225 13.78 6.80 -13.44
CA LEU A 225 13.42 8.17 -13.09
C LEU A 225 11.99 8.23 -12.52
N SER A 226 11.02 7.66 -13.21
CA SER A 226 9.61 7.61 -12.81
C SER A 226 9.36 6.98 -11.42
N LYS A 227 10.24 6.08 -10.99
CA LYS A 227 10.17 5.39 -9.69
C LYS A 227 11.08 5.98 -8.61
N SER A 228 12.03 6.84 -8.96
CA SER A 228 13.03 7.45 -8.07
C SER A 228 12.45 8.38 -7.00
N LYS A 229 11.25 8.94 -7.23
CA LYS A 229 10.62 9.97 -6.36
C LYS A 229 11.49 11.22 -6.16
N LEU A 230 12.51 11.44 -7.00
CA LEU A 230 13.28 12.67 -7.04
C LEU A 230 12.39 13.83 -7.51
N PRO A 231 12.64 15.07 -7.06
CA PRO A 231 11.76 16.21 -7.33
C PRO A 231 11.76 16.67 -8.81
N ASP A 232 12.84 16.40 -9.53
CA ASP A 232 13.13 16.74 -10.93
C ASP A 232 12.99 15.53 -11.88
N ALA A 233 12.53 14.39 -11.36
CA ALA A 233 12.44 13.14 -12.11
C ALA A 233 11.54 13.21 -13.34
N ALA A 234 10.44 13.99 -13.26
CA ALA A 234 9.50 14.13 -14.36
C ALA A 234 10.09 14.93 -15.52
N GLU A 235 10.75 16.03 -15.20
CA GLU A 235 11.43 16.90 -16.16
C GLU A 235 12.58 16.14 -16.84
N LYS A 236 13.41 15.43 -16.07
CA LYS A 236 14.46 14.54 -16.61
C LYS A 236 13.90 13.44 -17.50
N SER A 237 12.78 12.83 -17.12
CA SER A 237 12.12 11.80 -17.93
C SER A 237 11.71 12.31 -19.32
N GLU A 238 11.19 13.54 -19.39
CA GLU A 238 10.83 14.16 -20.67
C GLU A 238 12.06 14.55 -21.50
N VAL A 239 13.15 14.99 -20.86
CA VAL A 239 14.43 15.24 -21.55
C VAL A 239 14.95 13.97 -22.22
N TRP A 240 14.94 12.82 -21.52
CA TRP A 240 15.35 11.54 -22.10
C TRP A 240 14.45 11.07 -23.24
N LEU A 241 13.14 11.28 -23.15
CA LEU A 241 12.23 11.00 -24.26
C LEU A 241 12.53 11.87 -25.49
N ASN A 242 12.78 13.18 -25.28
CA ASN A 242 13.14 14.07 -26.38
C ASN A 242 14.50 13.70 -26.99
N ARG A 243 15.49 13.31 -26.17
CA ARG A 243 16.78 12.81 -26.65
C ARG A 243 16.61 11.57 -27.53
N MET A 244 15.75 10.63 -27.12
CA MET A 244 15.40 9.44 -27.92
C MET A 244 14.77 9.81 -29.26
N ILE A 245 13.81 10.75 -29.27
CA ILE A 245 13.17 11.27 -30.49
C ILE A 245 14.20 11.92 -31.41
N ASP A 246 15.08 12.76 -30.87
CA ASP A 246 16.11 13.46 -31.63
C ASP A 246 17.14 12.49 -32.23
N GLN A 247 17.53 11.46 -31.48
CA GLN A 247 18.43 10.42 -31.97
C GLN A 247 17.80 9.60 -33.09
N PHE A 248 16.51 9.25 -32.96
CA PHE A 248 15.77 8.57 -34.03
C PHE A 248 15.70 9.43 -35.29
N ALA A 249 15.40 10.73 -35.15
CA ALA A 249 15.35 11.66 -36.27
C ALA A 249 16.71 11.84 -36.97
N LYS A 250 17.83 11.77 -36.22
CA LYS A 250 19.19 11.89 -36.78
C LYS A 250 19.68 10.63 -37.46
N THR A 251 19.43 9.47 -36.87
CA THR A 251 20.03 8.19 -37.31
C THR A 251 19.11 7.37 -38.21
N GLY A 252 17.79 7.57 -38.14
CA GLY A 252 16.80 6.72 -38.79
C GLY A 252 16.77 5.29 -38.24
N ASN A 253 17.43 5.02 -37.11
CA ASN A 253 17.53 3.68 -36.55
C ASN A 253 16.20 3.25 -35.89
N GLU A 254 15.47 2.34 -36.54
CA GLU A 254 14.19 1.82 -36.04
C GLU A 254 14.29 1.20 -34.63
N ASN A 255 15.47 0.73 -34.21
CA ASN A 255 15.66 0.14 -32.87
C ASN A 255 15.51 1.15 -31.72
N ILE A 256 15.55 2.46 -32.00
CA ILE A 256 15.35 3.54 -31.02
C ILE A 256 14.07 4.34 -31.30
N GLN A 257 13.17 3.82 -32.13
CA GLN A 257 11.90 4.49 -32.41
C GLN A 257 11.04 4.53 -31.12
N PRO A 258 10.54 5.72 -30.73
CA PRO A 258 9.65 5.84 -29.58
C PRO A 258 8.35 5.10 -29.79
N ASP A 259 7.89 4.45 -28.74
CA ASP A 259 6.64 3.68 -28.70
C ASP A 259 5.70 4.20 -27.59
N THR A 260 4.49 3.65 -27.52
CA THR A 260 3.53 3.95 -26.45
C THR A 260 4.14 3.78 -25.04
N CYS A 261 5.03 2.81 -24.84
CA CYS A 261 5.72 2.60 -23.55
C CYS A 261 6.65 3.77 -23.17
N SER A 262 7.32 4.37 -24.15
CA SER A 262 8.22 5.51 -23.99
C SER A 262 7.48 6.70 -23.40
N PHE A 263 6.35 7.06 -24.01
CA PHE A 263 5.51 8.15 -23.53
C PHE A 263 4.81 7.82 -22.22
N ASN A 264 4.27 6.59 -22.06
CA ASN A 264 3.63 6.15 -20.82
C ASN A 264 4.57 6.23 -19.61
N SER A 265 5.87 5.96 -19.80
CA SER A 265 6.87 6.06 -18.74
C SER A 265 7.06 7.52 -18.26
N VAL A 266 7.06 8.49 -19.17
CA VAL A 266 7.09 9.93 -18.85
C VAL A 266 5.80 10.39 -18.17
N ILE A 267 4.63 9.97 -18.67
CA ILE A 267 3.33 10.27 -18.05
C ILE A 267 3.31 9.73 -16.60
N HIS A 268 3.80 8.52 -16.38
CA HIS A 268 3.96 7.96 -15.05
C HIS A 268 4.93 8.75 -14.18
N ALA A 269 6.01 9.31 -14.74
CA ALA A 269 6.95 10.15 -14.00
C ALA A 269 6.27 11.43 -13.50
N TYR A 270 5.54 12.13 -14.37
CA TYR A 270 4.70 13.27 -13.95
C TYR A 270 3.66 12.90 -12.89
N ALA A 271 3.03 11.73 -13.01
CA ALA A 271 2.04 11.25 -12.04
C ALA A 271 2.62 10.86 -10.66
N ASN A 272 3.92 10.58 -10.56
CA ASN A 272 4.57 10.11 -9.32
C ASN A 272 5.42 11.19 -8.63
N THR A 273 5.94 12.16 -9.39
CA THR A 273 6.84 13.21 -8.89
C THR A 273 6.12 14.22 -8.02
N ASN A 274 6.61 14.43 -6.79
CA ASN A 274 5.97 15.17 -5.67
C ASN A 274 4.43 15.16 -5.71
N ARG A 275 3.84 13.97 -5.80
CA ARG A 275 2.39 13.75 -5.94
C ARG A 275 1.50 14.34 -4.82
N PHE A 276 2.07 14.74 -3.69
CA PHE A 276 1.39 15.39 -2.57
C PHE A 276 1.98 16.78 -2.30
N SER A 277 2.17 17.57 -3.36
CA SER A 277 2.68 18.94 -3.28
C SER A 277 1.75 19.90 -4.01
N ALA A 278 1.82 21.19 -3.67
CA ALA A 278 1.06 22.24 -4.35
C ALA A 278 1.31 22.30 -5.87
N GLY A 279 2.43 21.76 -6.36
CA GLY A 279 2.73 21.65 -7.79
C GLY A 279 2.11 20.43 -8.51
N ALA A 280 1.41 19.55 -7.79
CA ALA A 280 0.80 18.34 -8.37
C ALA A 280 -0.21 18.64 -9.51
N PRO A 281 -1.09 19.66 -9.42
CA PRO A 281 -2.00 20.01 -10.51
C PRO A 281 -1.26 20.39 -11.81
N GLN A 282 -0.15 21.14 -11.70
CA GLN A 282 0.65 21.52 -12.86
C GLN A 282 1.29 20.30 -13.52
N ARG A 283 1.78 19.34 -12.73
CA ARG A 283 2.32 18.08 -13.28
C ARG A 283 1.26 17.20 -13.92
N ALA A 284 0.04 17.17 -13.39
CA ALA A 284 -1.08 16.48 -14.03
C ALA A 284 -1.42 17.10 -15.40
N LYS A 285 -1.37 18.43 -15.52
CA LYS A 285 -1.50 19.14 -16.81
C LYS A 285 -0.36 18.81 -17.78
N MET A 286 0.87 18.66 -17.29
CA MET A 286 1.99 18.19 -18.13
C MET A 286 1.77 16.75 -18.59
N ALA A 287 1.30 15.85 -17.71
CA ALA A 287 0.96 14.48 -18.08
C ALA A 287 -0.10 14.43 -19.20
N GLU A 288 -1.14 15.26 -19.10
CA GLU A 288 -2.16 15.41 -20.15
C GLU A 288 -1.56 15.95 -21.47
N ARG A 289 -0.64 16.92 -21.40
CA ARG A 289 0.06 17.45 -22.57
C ARG A 289 0.82 16.34 -23.31
N VAL A 290 1.47 15.43 -22.58
CA VAL A 290 2.20 14.31 -23.19
C VAL A 290 1.24 13.36 -23.92
N VAL A 291 0.07 13.03 -23.35
CA VAL A 291 -0.95 12.22 -24.05
C VAL A 291 -1.49 12.94 -25.30
N LYS A 292 -1.76 14.24 -25.23
CA LYS A 292 -2.16 15.03 -26.41
C LYS A 292 -1.09 15.06 -27.50
N ARG A 293 0.19 15.06 -27.11
CA ARG A 293 1.31 14.91 -28.05
C ARG A 293 1.27 13.53 -28.72
N MET A 294 1.02 12.46 -27.97
CA MET A 294 0.88 11.11 -28.55
C MET A 294 -0.28 11.04 -29.54
N GLU A 295 -1.46 11.57 -29.18
CA GLU A 295 -2.63 11.63 -30.07
C GLU A 295 -2.29 12.34 -31.39
N LYS A 296 -1.59 13.48 -31.32
CA LYS A 296 -1.19 14.24 -32.51
C LYS A 296 -0.23 13.45 -33.40
N VAL A 297 0.79 12.83 -32.82
CA VAL A 297 1.77 12.01 -33.56
C VAL A 297 1.07 10.84 -34.25
N PHE A 298 0.19 10.14 -33.53
CA PHE A 298 -0.58 9.03 -34.09
C PHE A 298 -1.54 9.48 -35.22
N GLN A 299 -2.30 10.56 -35.00
CA GLN A 299 -3.25 11.09 -36.00
C GLN A 299 -2.57 11.63 -37.26
N SER A 300 -1.36 12.16 -37.13
CA SER A 300 -0.57 12.64 -38.27
C SER A 300 -0.01 11.51 -39.14
N GLY A 301 -0.02 10.26 -38.66
CA GLY A 301 0.64 9.12 -39.32
C GLY A 301 2.17 9.17 -39.25
N GLU A 302 2.75 10.04 -38.42
CA GLU A 302 4.21 10.14 -38.23
C GLU A 302 4.79 8.88 -37.57
N ASN A 303 4.05 8.29 -36.62
CA ASN A 303 4.47 7.06 -35.94
C ASN A 303 3.26 6.28 -35.40
N ASP A 304 2.92 5.20 -36.10
CA ASP A 304 1.80 4.30 -35.74
C ASP A 304 2.04 3.55 -34.42
N GLN A 305 3.28 3.48 -33.93
CA GLN A 305 3.62 2.82 -32.65
C GLN A 305 3.35 3.70 -31.42
N VAL A 306 2.86 4.93 -31.61
CA VAL A 306 2.60 5.90 -30.52
C VAL A 306 1.10 6.09 -30.28
N LYS A 307 0.31 5.04 -30.54
CA LYS A 307 -1.13 5.08 -30.24
C LYS A 307 -1.37 5.14 -28.72
N PRO A 308 -2.09 6.16 -28.19
CA PRO A 308 -2.50 6.19 -26.79
C PRO A 308 -3.39 5.00 -26.44
N ASP A 309 -3.14 4.38 -25.30
CA ASP A 309 -3.88 3.22 -24.81
C ASP A 309 -4.51 3.50 -23.44
N VAL A 310 -5.19 2.48 -22.88
CA VAL A 310 -5.73 2.55 -21.52
C VAL A 310 -4.68 2.91 -20.47
N VAL A 311 -3.40 2.54 -20.67
CA VAL A 311 -2.31 2.86 -19.74
C VAL A 311 -1.98 4.36 -19.82
N SER A 312 -1.94 4.95 -21.02
CA SER A 312 -1.73 6.39 -21.23
C SER A 312 -2.75 7.23 -20.46
N TYR A 313 -4.04 7.00 -20.72
CA TYR A 313 -5.10 7.79 -20.11
C TYR A 313 -5.26 7.50 -18.62
N SER A 314 -5.16 6.23 -18.19
CA SER A 314 -5.26 5.90 -16.75
C SER A 314 -4.11 6.51 -15.94
N ALA A 315 -2.93 6.67 -16.51
CA ALA A 315 -1.81 7.34 -15.88
C ALA A 315 -2.07 8.85 -15.66
N VAL A 316 -2.66 9.54 -16.65
CA VAL A 316 -3.08 10.95 -16.53
C VAL A 316 -4.21 11.11 -15.52
N ILE A 317 -5.24 10.26 -15.59
CA ILE A 317 -6.34 10.26 -14.61
C ILE A 317 -5.80 10.06 -13.20
N ASN A 318 -4.86 9.14 -13.00
CA ASN A 318 -4.23 8.94 -11.70
C ASN A 318 -3.37 10.14 -11.25
N ALA A 319 -2.74 10.87 -12.18
CA ALA A 319 -2.05 12.12 -11.86
C ALA A 319 -3.03 13.18 -11.34
N TYR A 320 -4.14 13.40 -12.04
CA TYR A 320 -5.22 14.29 -11.61
C TYR A 320 -5.84 13.84 -10.29
N ALA A 321 -6.10 12.55 -10.11
CA ALA A 321 -6.66 12.00 -8.89
C ALA A 321 -5.78 12.29 -7.67
N LYS A 322 -4.45 12.24 -7.82
CA LYS A 322 -3.51 12.58 -6.73
C LYS A 322 -3.45 14.08 -6.48
N ALA A 323 -3.61 14.90 -7.52
CA ALA A 323 -3.62 16.36 -7.43
C ALA A 323 -4.94 16.93 -6.87
N ALA A 324 -6.03 16.15 -6.88
CA ALA A 324 -7.38 16.57 -6.49
C ALA A 324 -7.51 17.11 -5.05
N GLU A 325 -6.57 16.79 -4.16
CA GLU A 325 -6.55 17.37 -2.80
C GLU A 325 -6.15 18.86 -2.80
N PHE A 326 -5.44 19.32 -3.84
CA PHE A 326 -4.96 20.71 -3.96
C PHE A 326 -5.82 21.57 -4.89
N ASP A 327 -6.49 20.95 -5.86
CA ASP A 327 -7.31 21.62 -6.86
C ASP A 327 -8.52 20.75 -7.21
N LYS A 328 -9.73 21.26 -6.93
CA LYS A 328 -10.98 20.54 -7.18
C LYS A 328 -11.22 20.29 -8.66
N ASP A 329 -10.72 21.16 -9.53
CA ASP A 329 -10.86 21.00 -10.99
C ASP A 329 -10.11 19.75 -11.49
N CYS A 330 -9.18 19.21 -10.71
CA CYS A 330 -8.53 17.95 -11.09
C CYS A 330 -9.51 16.76 -11.09
N ALA A 331 -10.53 16.75 -10.23
CA ALA A 331 -11.53 15.68 -10.24
C ALA A 331 -12.43 15.75 -11.47
N THR A 332 -12.85 16.96 -11.87
CA THR A 332 -13.62 17.17 -13.10
C THR A 332 -12.80 16.82 -14.33
N LYS A 333 -11.51 17.21 -14.39
CA LYS A 333 -10.60 16.80 -15.46
C LYS A 333 -10.40 15.29 -15.56
N ALA A 334 -10.26 14.60 -14.42
CA ALA A 334 -10.18 13.15 -14.40
C ALA A 334 -11.44 12.49 -14.99
N MET A 335 -12.62 13.04 -14.68
CA MET A 335 -13.90 12.60 -15.23
C MET A 335 -14.04 12.90 -16.73
N ASP A 336 -13.61 14.07 -17.19
CA ASP A 336 -13.64 14.44 -18.61
C ASP A 336 -12.81 13.47 -19.46
N ILE A 337 -11.63 13.09 -18.97
CA ILE A 337 -10.77 12.11 -19.65
C ILE A 337 -11.43 10.71 -19.64
N LEU A 338 -12.04 10.29 -18.54
CA LEU A 338 -12.78 9.02 -18.50
C LEU A 338 -13.93 9.01 -19.52
N LYS A 339 -14.72 10.08 -19.61
CA LYS A 339 -15.79 10.22 -20.61
C LYS A 339 -15.23 10.19 -22.03
N HIS A 340 -14.09 10.83 -22.26
CA HIS A 340 -13.39 10.79 -23.54
C HIS A 340 -12.99 9.35 -23.92
N MET A 341 -12.42 8.59 -22.97
CA MET A 341 -12.08 7.18 -23.18
C MET A 341 -13.30 6.31 -23.50
N VAL A 342 -14.41 6.50 -22.78
CA VAL A 342 -15.67 5.78 -23.04
C VAL A 342 -16.16 6.07 -24.47
N LYS A 343 -16.18 7.35 -24.88
CA LYS A 343 -16.60 7.75 -26.22
C LYS A 343 -15.72 7.15 -27.32
N MET A 344 -14.40 7.12 -27.13
CA MET A 344 -13.49 6.50 -28.11
C MET A 344 -13.68 4.98 -28.18
N TYR A 345 -13.92 4.32 -27.04
CA TYR A 345 -14.21 2.90 -26.99
C TYR A 345 -15.53 2.55 -27.72
N GLU A 346 -16.59 3.31 -27.46
CA GLU A 346 -17.87 3.19 -28.18
C GLU A 346 -17.73 3.50 -29.67
N GLY A 347 -16.81 4.41 -30.03
CA GLY A 347 -16.41 4.71 -31.41
C GLY A 347 -15.60 3.61 -32.10
N GLY A 348 -15.28 2.52 -31.42
CA GLY A 348 -14.63 1.33 -31.97
C GLY A 348 -13.17 1.14 -31.56
N ASP A 349 -12.58 2.06 -30.79
CA ASP A 349 -11.19 1.92 -30.31
C ASP A 349 -11.11 1.02 -29.07
N LYS A 350 -10.80 -0.26 -29.29
CA LYS A 350 -10.73 -1.25 -28.20
C LYS A 350 -9.55 -1.04 -27.25
N ASP A 351 -8.49 -0.34 -27.68
CA ASP A 351 -7.25 -0.19 -26.90
C ASP A 351 -7.39 0.80 -25.74
N VAL A 352 -8.42 1.65 -25.80
CA VAL A 352 -8.71 2.68 -24.79
C VAL A 352 -9.86 2.31 -23.85
N LYS A 353 -10.35 1.05 -23.90
CA LYS A 353 -11.44 0.57 -23.03
C LYS A 353 -11.12 0.87 -21.57
N PRO A 354 -11.92 1.71 -20.88
CA PRO A 354 -11.75 1.94 -19.45
C PRO A 354 -11.85 0.64 -18.66
N ASN A 355 -10.96 0.45 -17.69
CA ASN A 355 -10.97 -0.71 -16.81
C ASN A 355 -11.18 -0.27 -15.37
N LYS A 356 -11.24 -1.24 -14.45
CA LYS A 356 -11.34 -1.01 -13.00
C LYS A 356 -10.40 0.10 -12.51
N ARG A 357 -9.11 0.08 -12.89
CA ARG A 357 -8.11 1.05 -12.42
C ARG A 357 -8.45 2.48 -12.85
N THR A 358 -8.99 2.66 -14.05
CA THR A 358 -9.42 3.96 -14.57
C THR A 358 -10.55 4.53 -13.72
N TYR A 359 -11.63 3.76 -13.53
CA TYR A 359 -12.76 4.17 -12.70
C TYR A 359 -12.36 4.40 -11.23
N THR A 360 -11.60 3.49 -10.63
CA THR A 360 -11.10 3.65 -9.24
C THR A 360 -10.29 4.94 -9.09
N SER A 361 -9.53 5.34 -10.11
CA SER A 361 -8.74 6.58 -10.06
C SER A 361 -9.65 7.83 -10.07
N VAL A 362 -10.71 7.85 -10.88
CA VAL A 362 -11.69 8.94 -10.89
C VAL A 362 -12.50 8.98 -9.58
N ILE A 363 -12.93 7.82 -9.07
CA ILE A 363 -13.58 7.70 -7.75
C ILE A 363 -12.68 8.27 -6.65
N ASN A 364 -11.38 7.94 -6.66
CA ASN A 364 -10.43 8.51 -5.71
C ASN A 364 -10.26 10.04 -5.86
N ALA A 365 -10.37 10.58 -7.08
CA ALA A 365 -10.31 12.02 -7.31
C ALA A 365 -11.48 12.73 -6.63
N PHE A 366 -12.72 12.28 -6.88
CA PHE A 366 -13.92 12.83 -6.27
C PHE A 366 -13.97 12.60 -4.75
N ALA A 367 -13.56 11.43 -4.28
CA ALA A 367 -13.44 11.16 -2.85
C ALA A 367 -12.46 12.13 -2.17
N ARG A 368 -11.38 12.54 -2.84
CA ARG A 368 -10.41 13.50 -2.31
C ARG A 368 -10.95 14.93 -2.24
N THR A 369 -11.77 15.35 -3.19
CA THR A 369 -12.41 16.68 -3.19
C THR A 369 -13.61 16.79 -2.25
N GLY A 370 -14.08 15.66 -1.71
CA GLY A 370 -15.30 15.59 -0.90
C GLY A 370 -16.58 15.53 -1.73
N GLU A 371 -16.50 15.20 -3.01
CA GLU A 371 -17.67 14.99 -3.87
C GLU A 371 -18.10 13.52 -3.79
N ALA A 372 -18.50 13.08 -2.59
CA ALA A 372 -18.79 11.68 -2.30
C ALA A 372 -19.90 11.09 -3.19
N GLU A 373 -20.92 11.87 -3.50
CA GLU A 373 -22.04 11.47 -4.35
C GLU A 373 -21.60 11.18 -5.80
N ALA A 374 -20.71 12.00 -6.36
CA ALA A 374 -20.13 11.73 -7.67
C ALA A 374 -19.28 10.45 -7.69
N ALA A 375 -18.54 10.20 -6.60
CA ALA A 375 -17.78 8.96 -6.42
C ALA A 375 -18.69 7.73 -6.30
N ASP A 376 -19.82 7.84 -5.59
CA ASP A 376 -20.80 6.77 -5.40
C ASP A 376 -21.59 6.46 -6.69
N ASN A 377 -21.95 7.49 -7.46
CA ASN A 377 -22.56 7.33 -8.77
C ASN A 377 -21.66 6.54 -9.73
N LEU A 378 -20.34 6.78 -9.71
CA LEU A 378 -19.37 6.01 -10.49
C LEU A 378 -19.23 4.57 -10.00
N LEU A 379 -19.25 4.34 -8.69
CA LEU A 379 -19.26 2.99 -8.12
C LEU A 379 -20.53 2.22 -8.56
N THR A 380 -21.67 2.89 -8.55
CA THR A 380 -22.96 2.32 -9.00
C THR A 380 -22.90 1.97 -10.49
N GLN A 381 -22.38 2.85 -11.34
CA GLN A 381 -22.14 2.56 -12.76
C GLN A 381 -21.23 1.34 -12.96
N MET A 382 -20.15 1.20 -12.16
CA MET A 382 -19.29 0.01 -12.23
C MET A 382 -20.05 -1.28 -11.88
N LYS A 383 -20.93 -1.24 -10.86
CA LYS A 383 -21.79 -2.38 -10.49
C LYS A 383 -22.75 -2.74 -11.62
N GLU A 384 -23.37 -1.75 -12.24
CA GLU A 384 -24.28 -1.94 -13.37
C GLU A 384 -23.56 -2.57 -14.57
N TYR A 385 -22.40 -2.05 -14.97
CA TYR A 385 -21.62 -2.64 -16.06
C TYR A 385 -21.16 -4.07 -15.76
N TYR A 386 -20.78 -4.35 -14.51
CA TYR A 386 -20.45 -5.70 -14.08
C TYR A 386 -21.66 -6.64 -14.16
N ALA A 387 -22.84 -6.20 -13.72
CA ALA A 387 -24.09 -6.95 -13.82
C ALA A 387 -24.50 -7.20 -15.27
N LEU A 388 -24.18 -6.29 -16.19
CA LEU A 388 -24.37 -6.45 -17.64
C LEU A 388 -23.33 -7.37 -18.31
N GLY A 389 -22.38 -7.92 -17.54
CA GLY A 389 -21.40 -8.92 -18.00
C GLY A 389 -19.98 -8.38 -18.21
N ASP A 390 -19.70 -7.10 -17.94
CA ASP A 390 -18.34 -6.56 -18.04
C ASP A 390 -17.51 -6.91 -16.79
N THR A 391 -16.93 -8.11 -16.81
CA THR A 391 -16.04 -8.61 -15.76
C THR A 391 -14.82 -7.72 -15.51
N SER A 392 -14.42 -6.86 -16.46
CA SER A 392 -13.27 -5.96 -16.29
C SER A 392 -13.55 -4.75 -15.37
N LEU A 393 -14.83 -4.53 -15.04
CA LEU A 393 -15.31 -3.43 -14.20
C LEU A 393 -15.85 -3.88 -12.84
N LYS A 394 -15.63 -5.15 -12.45
CA LYS A 394 -15.98 -5.64 -11.11
C LYS A 394 -15.40 -4.73 -10.03
N PRO A 395 -16.24 -4.06 -9.20
CA PRO A 395 -15.74 -3.25 -8.08
C PRO A 395 -14.94 -4.09 -7.10
N ASP A 396 -13.90 -3.52 -6.53
CA ASP A 396 -13.10 -4.16 -5.49
C ASP A 396 -13.09 -3.33 -4.20
N THR A 397 -12.41 -3.86 -3.19
CA THR A 397 -12.21 -3.22 -1.89
C THR A 397 -11.74 -1.77 -2.01
N VAL A 398 -10.90 -1.43 -3.00
CA VAL A 398 -10.37 -0.07 -3.18
C VAL A 398 -11.47 0.87 -3.66
N CYS A 399 -12.34 0.44 -4.57
CA CYS A 399 -13.47 1.24 -5.04
C CYS A 399 -14.40 1.64 -3.88
N TYR A 400 -14.92 0.66 -3.13
CA TYR A 400 -15.81 0.93 -2.01
C TYR A 400 -15.12 1.76 -0.91
N SER A 401 -13.90 1.40 -0.52
CA SER A 401 -13.16 2.14 0.50
C SER A 401 -12.93 3.59 0.11
N SER A 402 -12.77 3.88 -1.18
CA SER A 402 -12.59 5.25 -1.67
C SER A 402 -13.89 6.05 -1.54
N VAL A 403 -15.05 5.47 -1.88
CA VAL A 403 -16.36 6.12 -1.72
C VAL A 403 -16.67 6.37 -0.23
N ILE A 404 -16.45 5.37 0.63
CA ILE A 404 -16.62 5.50 2.08
C ILE A 404 -15.69 6.59 2.65
N ASP A 405 -14.44 6.66 2.19
CA ASP A 405 -13.50 7.72 2.57
C ASP A 405 -13.97 9.12 2.10
N GLY A 406 -14.60 9.19 0.93
CA GLY A 406 -15.27 10.39 0.43
C GLY A 406 -16.37 10.85 1.38
N TYR A 407 -17.30 9.97 1.75
CA TYR A 407 -18.35 10.28 2.73
C TYR A 407 -17.78 10.66 4.10
N ALA A 408 -16.70 10.01 4.53
CA ALA A 408 -15.99 10.34 5.76
C ALA A 408 -15.36 11.74 5.74
N LYS A 409 -15.06 12.31 4.57
CA LYS A 409 -14.56 13.68 4.45
C LYS A 409 -15.67 14.72 4.49
N VAL A 410 -16.79 14.46 3.81
CA VAL A 410 -17.97 15.34 3.82
C VAL A 410 -18.58 15.42 5.21
N GLY A 411 -18.79 14.27 5.85
CA GLY A 411 -19.58 14.17 7.08
C GLY A 411 -21.05 14.52 6.84
N GLY A 412 -21.81 14.69 7.93
CA GLY A 412 -23.26 14.90 7.85
C GLY A 412 -24.06 13.59 7.87
N GLU A 413 -25.35 13.73 8.13
CA GLU A 413 -26.22 12.62 8.48
C GLU A 413 -26.34 11.59 7.35
N GLU A 414 -26.60 12.05 6.13
CA GLU A 414 -26.68 11.20 4.94
C GLU A 414 -25.36 10.48 4.65
N ALA A 415 -24.23 11.17 4.81
CA ALA A 415 -22.91 10.57 4.60
C ALA A 415 -22.62 9.43 5.59
N GLY A 416 -23.08 9.56 6.84
CA GLY A 416 -22.95 8.49 7.84
C GLY A 416 -23.76 7.25 7.45
N PHE A 417 -25.03 7.44 7.06
CA PHE A 417 -25.90 6.33 6.64
C PHE A 417 -25.35 5.62 5.41
N ARG A 418 -24.94 6.38 4.40
CA ARG A 418 -24.43 5.81 3.16
C ARG A 418 -23.10 5.08 3.35
N ALA A 419 -22.22 5.59 4.21
CA ALA A 419 -20.98 4.89 4.57
C ALA A 419 -21.23 3.56 5.30
N GLU A 420 -22.21 3.53 6.21
CA GLU A 420 -22.64 2.31 6.93
C GLU A 420 -23.26 1.30 5.95
N GLU A 421 -24.14 1.75 5.06
CA GLU A 421 -24.78 0.90 4.05
C GLU A 421 -23.75 0.27 3.10
N LEU A 422 -22.79 1.05 2.60
CA LEU A 422 -21.74 0.54 1.72
C LEU A 422 -20.82 -0.46 2.43
N LEU A 423 -20.54 -0.26 3.73
CA LEU A 423 -19.76 -1.22 4.51
C LEU A 423 -20.50 -2.55 4.65
N HIS A 424 -21.79 -2.52 5.02
CA HIS A 424 -22.60 -3.72 5.12
C HIS A 424 -22.79 -4.42 3.77
N GLU A 425 -22.90 -3.66 2.67
CA GLU A 425 -22.91 -4.23 1.33
C GLU A 425 -21.63 -5.03 1.06
N MET A 426 -20.45 -4.47 1.37
CA MET A 426 -19.18 -5.18 1.21
C MET A 426 -19.11 -6.45 2.06
N GLU A 427 -19.53 -6.38 3.33
CA GLU A 427 -19.56 -7.53 4.23
C GLU A 427 -20.48 -8.64 3.70
N ASN A 428 -21.66 -8.27 3.23
CA ASN A 428 -22.61 -9.21 2.65
C ASN A 428 -22.05 -9.90 1.41
N LEU A 429 -21.43 -9.14 0.49
CA LEU A 429 -20.81 -9.70 -0.71
C LEU A 429 -19.62 -10.60 -0.37
N TYR A 430 -18.80 -10.22 0.61
CA TYR A 430 -17.69 -11.05 1.09
C TYR A 430 -18.19 -12.37 1.70
N ASN A 431 -19.23 -12.30 2.52
CA ASN A 431 -19.86 -13.48 3.13
C ASN A 431 -20.53 -14.40 2.09
N GLN A 432 -20.93 -13.87 0.93
CA GLN A 432 -21.41 -14.65 -0.21
C GLN A 432 -20.28 -15.31 -1.04
N GLY A 433 -19.02 -15.08 -0.66
CA GLY A 433 -17.84 -15.70 -1.28
C GLY A 433 -17.05 -14.78 -2.20
N ASP A 434 -17.38 -13.49 -2.28
CA ASP A 434 -16.61 -12.54 -3.09
C ASP A 434 -15.37 -12.02 -2.35
N SER A 435 -14.23 -12.66 -2.60
CA SER A 435 -12.96 -12.25 -1.97
C SER A 435 -12.43 -10.88 -2.41
N ASP A 436 -12.89 -10.33 -3.53
CA ASP A 436 -12.34 -9.08 -4.09
C ASP A 436 -12.82 -7.83 -3.31
N VAL A 437 -13.93 -7.97 -2.58
CA VAL A 437 -14.58 -6.91 -1.82
C VAL A 437 -14.40 -7.04 -0.30
N LYS A 438 -13.49 -7.90 0.16
CA LYS A 438 -13.18 -8.07 1.59
C LYS A 438 -12.87 -6.70 2.24
N PRO A 439 -13.69 -6.21 3.18
CA PRO A 439 -13.38 -4.98 3.92
C PRO A 439 -12.01 -5.08 4.58
N ASN A 440 -11.31 -3.96 4.70
CA ASN A 440 -10.04 -3.90 5.42
C ASN A 440 -10.07 -2.82 6.51
N THR A 441 -9.01 -2.75 7.31
CA THR A 441 -8.86 -1.79 8.40
C THR A 441 -9.07 -0.33 7.98
N ARG A 442 -8.72 0.03 6.72
CA ARG A 442 -9.00 1.38 6.19
C ARG A 442 -10.48 1.57 5.92
N THR A 443 -11.17 0.57 5.35
CA THR A 443 -12.61 0.61 5.09
C THR A 443 -13.39 0.87 6.37
N TYR A 444 -13.16 0.06 7.41
CA TYR A 444 -13.81 0.22 8.71
C TYR A 444 -13.50 1.57 9.36
N ARG A 445 -12.22 1.99 9.35
CA ARG A 445 -11.83 3.32 9.85
C ARG A 445 -12.59 4.44 9.15
N SER A 446 -12.71 4.39 7.82
CA SER A 446 -13.42 5.43 7.06
C SER A 446 -14.91 5.44 7.42
N ALA A 447 -15.56 4.28 7.58
CA ALA A 447 -16.95 4.19 8.03
C ALA A 447 -17.15 4.76 9.45
N ILE A 448 -16.30 4.37 10.41
CA ILE A 448 -16.26 4.94 11.77
C ILE A 448 -16.12 6.46 11.73
N THR A 449 -15.23 6.97 10.88
CA THR A 449 -14.99 8.41 10.73
C THR A 449 -16.21 9.14 10.14
N ALA A 450 -16.90 8.52 9.17
CA ALA A 450 -18.13 9.05 8.60
C ALA A 450 -19.25 9.12 9.66
N LEU A 451 -19.45 8.05 10.43
CA LEU A 451 -20.39 8.00 11.55
C LEU A 451 -20.05 9.07 12.61
N GLY A 452 -18.78 9.20 13.02
CA GLY A 452 -18.37 10.22 13.99
C GLY A 452 -18.63 11.65 13.52
N LYS A 453 -18.67 11.89 12.21
CA LYS A 453 -19.00 13.19 11.61
C LYS A 453 -20.47 13.32 11.20
N SER A 454 -21.29 12.28 11.33
CA SER A 454 -22.67 12.29 10.84
C SER A 454 -23.63 13.07 11.73
N ARG A 455 -23.27 13.27 13.01
CA ARG A 455 -24.13 13.84 14.07
C ARG A 455 -25.43 13.06 14.30
N GLN A 456 -25.57 11.86 13.73
CA GLN A 456 -26.73 11.00 13.98
C GLN A 456 -26.86 10.66 15.47
N PRO A 457 -28.08 10.41 15.96
CA PRO A 457 -28.28 9.83 17.27
C PRO A 457 -27.54 8.49 17.37
N ARG A 458 -26.85 8.26 18.49
CA ARG A 458 -26.11 7.03 18.77
C ARG A 458 -24.99 6.69 17.79
N ALA A 459 -24.51 7.65 17.00
CA ALA A 459 -23.45 7.43 16.02
C ALA A 459 -22.13 6.96 16.66
N ALA A 460 -21.83 7.44 17.87
CA ALA A 460 -20.62 7.04 18.60
C ALA A 460 -20.71 5.59 19.08
N GLU A 461 -21.90 5.16 19.52
CA GLU A 461 -22.18 3.79 19.93
C GLU A 461 -22.13 2.83 18.74
N LYS A 462 -22.66 3.23 17.58
CA LYS A 462 -22.49 2.46 16.33
C LYS A 462 -21.02 2.36 15.92
N ALA A 463 -20.28 3.47 16.01
CA ALA A 463 -18.85 3.49 15.71
C ALA A 463 -18.05 2.57 16.64
N GLU A 464 -18.42 2.50 17.92
CA GLU A 464 -17.82 1.56 18.87
C GLU A 464 -18.21 0.12 18.59
N GLN A 465 -19.47 -0.16 18.21
CA GLN A 465 -19.89 -1.51 17.81
C GLN A 465 -19.04 -2.04 16.64
N ILE A 466 -18.81 -1.21 15.62
CA ILE A 466 -17.93 -1.58 14.50
C ILE A 466 -16.50 -1.89 15.00
N LEU A 467 -15.98 -1.12 15.96
CA LEU A 467 -14.66 -1.38 16.55
C LEU A 467 -14.62 -2.71 17.30
N GLU A 468 -15.66 -3.03 18.09
CA GLU A 468 -15.79 -4.31 18.78
C GLU A 468 -15.87 -5.50 17.80
N GLU A 469 -16.57 -5.33 16.68
CA GLU A 469 -16.61 -6.32 15.59
C GLU A 469 -15.22 -6.53 14.98
N MET A 470 -14.44 -5.46 14.76
CA MET A 470 -13.04 -5.57 14.31
C MET A 470 -12.16 -6.32 15.32
N GLU A 471 -12.31 -6.05 16.62
CA GLU A 471 -11.58 -6.76 17.69
C GLU A 471 -11.92 -8.24 17.69
N TYR A 472 -13.20 -8.58 17.60
CA TYR A 472 -13.68 -9.95 17.50
C TYR A 472 -13.02 -10.63 16.29
N MET A 473 -13.15 -10.07 15.08
CA MET A 473 -12.52 -10.64 13.88
C MET A 473 -11.00 -10.81 14.02
N GLY A 474 -10.31 -9.81 14.59
CA GLY A 474 -8.88 -9.87 14.86
C GLY A 474 -8.46 -10.99 15.81
N SER A 475 -9.29 -11.31 16.81
CA SER A 475 -9.05 -12.39 17.77
C SER A 475 -9.28 -13.79 17.18
N PHE A 476 -10.14 -13.93 16.17
CA PHE A 476 -10.44 -15.20 15.49
C PHE A 476 -9.57 -15.46 14.25
N GLY A 477 -8.37 -14.87 14.18
CA GLY A 477 -7.36 -15.16 13.17
C GLY A 477 -7.37 -14.23 11.94
N ALA A 478 -8.29 -13.26 11.85
CA ALA A 478 -8.24 -12.18 10.87
C ALA A 478 -7.36 -11.03 11.37
N HIS A 479 -6.09 -11.33 11.67
CA HIS A 479 -5.14 -10.34 12.22
C HIS A 479 -4.94 -9.12 11.31
N ASP A 480 -5.22 -9.25 10.01
CA ASP A 480 -5.21 -8.15 9.04
C ASP A 480 -6.35 -7.14 9.23
N LEU A 481 -7.43 -7.53 9.93
CA LEU A 481 -8.58 -6.70 10.29
C LEU A 481 -8.54 -6.17 11.73
N ALA A 482 -7.53 -6.57 12.52
CA ALA A 482 -7.41 -6.12 13.89
C ALA A 482 -7.35 -4.58 13.94
N PRO A 483 -8.10 -3.94 14.86
CA PRO A 483 -8.12 -2.50 14.94
C PRO A 483 -6.76 -1.98 15.36
N ASN A 484 -6.43 -0.78 14.88
CA ASN A 484 -5.21 -0.08 15.24
C ASN A 484 -5.53 1.21 15.99
N THR A 485 -4.49 1.86 16.48
CA THR A 485 -4.57 3.16 17.19
C THR A 485 -5.47 4.18 16.48
N ILE A 486 -5.47 4.19 15.15
CA ILE A 486 -6.27 5.14 14.37
C ILE A 486 -7.77 4.81 14.40
N CYS A 487 -8.14 3.53 14.45
CA CYS A 487 -9.54 3.12 14.63
C CYS A 487 -10.09 3.57 15.98
N TYR A 488 -9.35 3.31 17.08
CA TYR A 488 -9.73 3.79 18.41
C TYR A 488 -9.83 5.33 18.45
N ASN A 489 -8.85 6.03 17.88
CA ASN A 489 -8.87 7.48 17.80
C ASN A 489 -10.13 8.01 17.08
N ALA A 490 -10.60 7.31 16.04
CA ALA A 490 -11.80 7.67 15.31
C ALA A 490 -13.09 7.46 16.13
N VAL A 491 -13.18 6.39 16.92
CA VAL A 491 -14.30 6.16 17.86
C VAL A 491 -14.31 7.19 19.00
N ILE A 492 -13.15 7.48 19.59
CA ILE A 492 -13.02 8.50 20.64
C ILE A 492 -13.43 9.88 20.09
N ASP A 493 -13.01 10.23 18.86
CA ASP A 493 -13.44 11.47 18.20
C ASP A 493 -14.95 11.46 17.89
N ALA A 494 -15.54 10.31 17.55
CA ALA A 494 -16.98 10.17 17.38
C ALA A 494 -17.73 10.49 18.69
N TYR A 495 -17.26 9.98 19.83
CA TYR A 495 -17.78 10.35 21.15
C TYR A 495 -17.63 11.85 21.44
N ALA A 496 -16.46 12.43 21.15
CA ALA A 496 -16.21 13.85 21.38
C ALA A 496 -17.16 14.77 20.58
N ARG A 497 -17.53 14.35 19.37
CA ARG A 497 -18.49 15.07 18.51
C ARG A 497 -19.95 14.76 18.84
N GLY A 498 -20.21 13.63 19.47
CA GLY A 498 -21.53 13.15 19.84
C GLY A 498 -22.23 14.01 20.89
N ARG A 499 -23.55 13.79 21.00
CA ARG A 499 -24.42 14.41 22.00
C ARG A 499 -24.66 13.53 23.24
N SER A 500 -23.90 12.45 23.41
CA SER A 500 -23.98 11.62 24.62
C SER A 500 -23.42 12.38 25.84
N MET A 501 -24.07 12.26 26.99
CA MET A 501 -23.57 12.81 28.26
C MET A 501 -22.38 12.01 28.79
N GLU A 502 -22.25 10.74 28.42
CA GLU A 502 -21.19 9.82 28.86
C GLU A 502 -19.91 9.92 28.01
N LYS A 503 -19.81 10.92 27.11
CA LYS A 503 -18.73 10.97 26.11
C LYS A 503 -17.32 10.97 26.71
N ALA A 504 -17.10 11.66 27.83
CA ALA A 504 -15.79 11.70 28.48
C ALA A 504 -15.45 10.34 29.13
N TYR A 505 -16.42 9.74 29.80
CA TYR A 505 -16.29 8.44 30.44
C TYR A 505 -16.00 7.33 29.43
N ARG A 506 -16.76 7.26 28.32
CA ARG A 506 -16.51 6.29 27.24
C ARG A 506 -15.15 6.50 26.58
N ALA A 507 -14.76 7.76 26.35
CA ALA A 507 -13.44 8.09 25.82
C ALA A 507 -12.30 7.64 26.74
N GLU A 508 -12.45 7.80 28.06
CA GLU A 508 -11.48 7.31 29.05
C GLU A 508 -11.40 5.79 29.06
N LEU A 509 -12.54 5.10 29.07
CA LEU A 509 -12.58 3.64 29.06
C LEU A 509 -11.82 3.04 27.86
N LEU A 510 -12.01 3.62 26.67
CA LEU A 510 -11.27 3.21 25.47
C LEU A 510 -9.77 3.48 25.59
N LEU A 511 -9.37 4.61 26.17
CA LEU A 511 -7.95 4.91 26.44
C LEU A 511 -7.33 3.93 27.42
N GLU A 512 -8.01 3.59 28.53
CA GLU A 512 -7.51 2.62 29.51
C GLU A 512 -7.33 1.24 28.87
N LYS A 513 -8.31 0.79 28.07
CA LYS A 513 -8.21 -0.46 27.30
C LYS A 513 -6.97 -0.46 26.39
N MET A 514 -6.72 0.63 25.67
CA MET A 514 -5.54 0.76 24.81
C MET A 514 -4.23 0.74 25.62
N LEU A 515 -4.20 1.38 26.79
CA LEU A 515 -3.03 1.39 27.66
C LEU A 515 -2.73 -0.01 28.22
N GLU A 516 -3.75 -0.74 28.67
CA GLU A 516 -3.64 -2.10 29.18
C GLU A 516 -3.11 -3.07 28.12
N GLU A 517 -3.67 -3.04 26.91
CA GLU A 517 -3.24 -3.91 25.82
C GLU A 517 -1.84 -3.54 25.30
N SER A 518 -1.50 -2.25 25.25
CA SER A 518 -0.14 -1.79 24.96
C SER A 518 0.86 -2.31 26.00
N ALA A 519 0.48 -2.32 27.28
CA ALA A 519 1.29 -2.88 28.37
C ALA A 519 1.46 -4.40 28.26
N LYS A 520 0.47 -5.12 27.70
CA LYS A 520 0.58 -6.55 27.34
C LYS A 520 1.46 -6.81 26.11
N GLY A 521 1.99 -5.76 25.47
CA GLY A 521 2.88 -5.87 24.31
C GLY A 521 2.21 -5.69 22.95
N ASN A 522 0.92 -5.32 22.90
CA ASN A 522 0.24 -5.06 21.64
C ASN A 522 0.61 -3.66 21.10
N THR A 523 1.61 -3.61 20.23
CA THR A 523 2.09 -2.35 19.64
C THR A 523 1.13 -1.74 18.62
N LEU A 524 0.12 -2.48 18.12
CA LEU A 524 -0.80 -2.01 17.07
C LEU A 524 -1.78 -0.94 17.58
N ILE A 525 -2.16 -1.05 18.86
CA ILE A 525 -3.16 -0.18 19.52
C ILE A 525 -2.54 0.73 20.57
N ARG A 526 -1.21 0.87 20.55
CA ARG A 526 -0.46 1.75 21.45
C ARG A 526 -0.95 3.21 21.32
N PRO A 527 -1.46 3.83 22.40
CA PRO A 527 -1.88 5.23 22.39
C PRO A 527 -0.82 6.18 21.86
N ASP A 528 -1.25 7.15 21.05
CA ASP A 528 -0.41 8.22 20.54
C ASP A 528 -0.88 9.59 21.05
N THR A 529 -0.19 10.66 20.65
CA THR A 529 -0.57 12.03 21.04
C THR A 529 -2.00 12.36 20.58
N ILE A 530 -2.48 11.77 19.47
CA ILE A 530 -3.85 11.97 18.97
C ILE A 530 -4.85 11.27 19.89
N THR A 531 -4.56 10.07 20.41
CA THR A 531 -5.43 9.36 21.36
C THR A 531 -5.73 10.21 22.59
N PHE A 532 -4.69 10.68 23.28
CA PHE A 532 -4.86 11.53 24.46
C PHE A 532 -5.56 12.84 24.13
N ASN A 533 -5.21 13.47 22.99
CA ASN A 533 -5.89 14.68 22.53
C ASN A 533 -7.39 14.43 22.29
N SER A 534 -7.77 13.30 21.68
CA SER A 534 -9.17 12.96 21.44
C SER A 534 -9.95 12.79 22.75
N VAL A 535 -9.35 12.18 23.79
CA VAL A 535 -9.97 12.08 25.12
C VAL A 535 -10.11 13.44 25.79
N ILE A 536 -9.07 14.26 25.78
CA ILE A 536 -9.12 15.64 26.33
C ILE A 536 -10.19 16.45 25.59
N ASN A 537 -10.32 16.28 24.27
CA ASN A 537 -11.35 16.93 23.48
C ASN A 537 -12.76 16.43 23.83
N ALA A 538 -12.94 15.13 24.08
CA ALA A 538 -14.21 14.58 24.56
C ALA A 538 -14.60 15.19 25.92
N ALA A 539 -13.65 15.28 26.86
CA ALA A 539 -13.82 15.99 28.12
C ALA A 539 -14.20 17.46 27.90
N ALA A 540 -13.43 18.20 27.10
CA ALA A 540 -13.67 19.63 26.84
C ALA A 540 -15.04 19.93 26.24
N ARG A 541 -15.60 19.00 25.47
CA ARG A 541 -16.92 19.12 24.81
C ARG A 541 -18.05 18.49 25.63
N SER A 542 -17.77 18.00 26.83
CA SER A 542 -18.78 17.41 27.71
C SER A 542 -19.71 18.48 28.27
N PHE A 543 -20.95 18.08 28.51
CA PHE A 543 -22.01 18.93 29.04
C PHE A 543 -22.92 18.08 29.91
N GLY A 544 -23.65 18.72 30.82
CA GLY A 544 -24.51 18.03 31.77
C GLY A 544 -24.60 18.80 33.09
N ASP A 545 -25.02 18.09 34.14
CA ASP A 545 -25.06 18.63 35.49
C ASP A 545 -23.64 18.81 36.08
N SER A 546 -23.58 19.36 37.30
CA SER A 546 -22.32 19.63 37.99
C SER A 546 -21.47 18.36 38.19
N ILE A 547 -22.11 17.19 38.33
CA ILE A 547 -21.44 15.91 38.54
C ILE A 547 -20.74 15.48 37.24
N VAL A 548 -21.46 15.44 36.12
CA VAL A 548 -20.92 15.07 34.80
C VAL A 548 -19.81 16.04 34.37
N ARG A 549 -19.99 17.35 34.63
CA ARG A 549 -18.95 18.35 34.33
C ARG A 549 -17.69 18.16 35.18
N ARG A 550 -17.85 17.85 36.47
CA ARG A 550 -16.71 17.58 37.36
C ARG A 550 -15.99 16.30 36.96
N GLU A 551 -16.71 15.25 36.63
CA GLU A 551 -16.16 13.99 36.12
C GLU A 551 -15.38 14.22 34.83
N ALA A 552 -15.98 14.88 33.83
CA ALA A 552 -15.30 15.22 32.58
C ALA A 552 -14.02 16.06 32.80
N TYR A 553 -14.02 16.99 33.77
CA TYR A 553 -12.82 17.74 34.14
C TYR A 553 -11.71 16.82 34.67
N LEU A 554 -12.06 15.90 35.58
CA LEU A 554 -11.09 14.96 36.15
C LEU A 554 -10.51 14.03 35.08
N ILE A 555 -11.34 13.56 34.15
CA ILE A 555 -10.92 12.75 33.00
C ILE A 555 -9.95 13.55 32.12
N GLY A 556 -10.32 14.78 31.76
CA GLY A 556 -9.47 15.67 30.95
C GLY A 556 -8.11 15.95 31.62
N LEU A 557 -8.10 16.19 32.94
CA LEU A 557 -6.88 16.37 33.72
C LEU A 557 -6.06 15.08 33.82
N GLY A 558 -6.71 13.93 33.99
CA GLY A 558 -6.07 12.62 34.03
C GLY A 558 -5.35 12.31 32.73
N ALA A 559 -6.05 12.44 31.60
CA ALA A 559 -5.47 12.27 30.26
C ALA A 559 -4.31 13.26 30.01
N PHE A 560 -4.46 14.52 30.43
CA PHE A 560 -3.42 15.53 30.30
C PHE A 560 -2.19 15.24 31.16
N LYS A 561 -2.33 14.63 32.34
CA LYS A 561 -1.17 14.18 33.14
C LYS A 561 -0.51 12.95 32.51
N LYS A 562 -1.31 11.93 32.18
CA LYS A 562 -0.82 10.67 31.60
C LYS A 562 0.02 10.89 30.34
N ILE A 563 -0.35 11.81 29.45
CA ILE A 563 0.45 12.09 28.24
C ILE A 563 1.85 12.66 28.53
N HIS A 564 2.09 13.28 29.70
CA HIS A 564 3.42 13.75 30.10
C HIS A 564 4.26 12.64 30.71
N GLU A 565 3.62 11.62 31.28
CA GLU A 565 4.26 10.48 31.95
C GLU A 565 4.44 9.28 31.00
N TYR A 566 3.72 9.26 29.88
CA TYR A 566 3.71 8.14 28.95
C TYR A 566 4.99 8.09 28.10
N GLU A 567 5.66 6.95 28.10
CA GLU A 567 6.98 6.78 27.45
C GLU A 567 6.95 6.96 25.93
N TYR A 568 5.84 6.60 25.27
CA TYR A 568 5.80 6.44 23.82
C TYR A 568 5.29 7.64 23.03
N CYS A 569 4.74 8.65 23.69
CA CYS A 569 4.30 9.87 23.02
C CYS A 569 4.55 11.10 23.91
N LYS A 570 4.52 12.28 23.29
CA LYS A 570 4.73 13.55 23.99
C LYS A 570 3.58 14.51 23.69
N PRO A 571 3.29 15.45 24.59
CA PRO A 571 2.32 16.50 24.33
C PRO A 571 2.73 17.37 23.16
N SER A 572 1.73 17.95 22.50
CA SER A 572 1.88 18.90 21.39
C SER A 572 1.20 20.22 21.75
N SER A 573 1.43 21.29 20.99
CA SER A 573 0.68 22.54 21.17
C SER A 573 -0.86 22.34 21.16
N ILE A 574 -1.36 21.36 20.40
CA ILE A 574 -2.79 21.01 20.36
C ILE A 574 -3.25 20.47 21.72
N THR A 575 -2.43 19.66 22.39
CA THR A 575 -2.72 19.09 23.72
C THR A 575 -3.02 20.19 24.74
N TYR A 576 -2.18 21.23 24.77
CA TYR A 576 -2.37 22.39 25.66
C TYR A 576 -3.61 23.21 25.28
N VAL A 577 -3.85 23.45 23.99
CA VAL A 577 -5.07 24.13 23.52
C VAL A 577 -6.33 23.38 23.96
N LEU A 578 -6.35 22.05 23.83
CA LEU A 578 -7.48 21.23 24.23
C LEU A 578 -7.69 21.24 25.74
N PHE A 579 -6.62 21.15 26.53
CA PHE A 579 -6.74 21.21 27.98
C PHE A 579 -7.20 22.61 28.46
N LEU A 580 -6.74 23.69 27.84
CA LEU A 580 -7.28 25.03 28.11
C LEU A 580 -8.78 25.12 27.77
N ASN A 581 -9.25 24.42 26.73
CA ASN A 581 -10.69 24.31 26.47
C ASN A 581 -11.44 23.52 27.56
N VAL A 582 -10.83 22.48 28.15
CA VAL A 582 -11.39 21.80 29.34
C VAL A 582 -11.58 22.81 30.47
N LEU A 583 -10.57 23.62 30.78
CA LEU A 583 -10.65 24.65 31.82
C LEU A 583 -11.74 25.67 31.51
N LYS A 584 -11.75 26.21 30.29
CA LYS A 584 -12.71 27.21 29.84
C LYS A 584 -14.16 26.72 29.96
N ASN A 585 -14.43 25.49 29.53
CA ASN A 585 -15.80 24.99 29.39
C ASN A 585 -16.34 24.35 30.68
N LEU A 586 -15.48 23.74 31.50
CA LEU A 586 -15.91 22.96 32.65
C LEU A 586 -15.70 23.68 33.99
N VAL A 587 -14.71 24.58 34.09
CA VAL A 587 -14.40 25.32 35.33
C VAL A 587 -15.07 26.70 35.30
N GLU A 588 -15.67 27.08 36.43
CA GLU A 588 -16.30 28.41 36.59
C GLU A 588 -15.27 29.54 36.48
N GLU A 589 -15.74 30.72 36.08
CA GLU A 589 -14.87 31.89 35.93
C GLU A 589 -14.38 32.38 37.29
N GLY A 590 -13.08 32.60 37.42
CA GLY A 590 -12.47 33.12 38.64
C GLY A 590 -11.01 32.73 38.78
N ASP A 591 -10.42 33.09 39.92
CA ASP A 591 -8.98 32.96 40.19
C ASP A 591 -8.48 31.52 40.06
N ALA A 592 -9.29 30.53 40.40
CA ALA A 592 -8.93 29.11 40.26
C ALA A 592 -8.69 28.73 38.79
N ARG A 593 -9.56 29.16 37.87
CA ARG A 593 -9.43 28.90 36.43
C ARG A 593 -8.23 29.62 35.86
N ASP A 594 -8.04 30.88 36.25
CA ASP A 594 -6.93 31.72 35.82
C ASP A 594 -5.57 31.13 36.26
N ASN A 595 -5.45 30.70 37.51
CA ASN A 595 -4.24 30.05 38.02
C ASN A 595 -3.92 28.72 37.31
N MET A 596 -4.94 27.91 36.99
CA MET A 596 -4.74 26.66 36.24
C MET A 596 -4.32 26.92 34.79
N ALA A 597 -4.92 27.92 34.15
CA ALA A 597 -4.57 28.31 32.79
C ALA A 597 -3.15 28.89 32.71
N GLU A 598 -2.74 29.67 33.70
CA GLU A 598 -1.36 30.18 33.83
C GLU A 598 -0.35 29.03 33.94
N ARG A 599 -0.57 28.08 34.84
CA ARG A 599 0.31 26.90 34.98
C ARG A 599 0.37 26.08 33.70
N THR A 600 -0.77 25.90 33.03
CA THR A 600 -0.84 25.20 31.74
C THR A 600 -0.01 25.91 30.67
N PHE A 601 -0.08 27.24 30.63
CA PHE A 601 0.71 28.05 29.70
C PHE A 601 2.21 27.98 30.00
N GLN A 602 2.62 28.14 31.27
CA GLN A 602 4.01 28.02 31.69
C GLN A 602 4.59 26.65 31.32
N LEU A 603 3.83 25.58 31.52
CA LEU A 603 4.23 24.24 31.09
C LEU A 603 4.42 24.18 29.57
N SER A 604 3.50 24.74 28.78
CA SER A 604 3.65 24.81 27.32
C SER A 604 4.89 25.60 26.87
N VAL A 605 5.27 26.65 27.60
CA VAL A 605 6.49 27.44 27.36
C VAL A 605 7.74 26.60 27.65
N SER A 606 7.76 25.86 28.77
CA SER A 606 8.90 25.01 29.15
C SER A 606 9.23 23.93 28.12
N PHE A 607 8.23 23.45 27.38
CA PHE A 607 8.40 22.47 26.30
C PHE A 607 8.58 23.11 24.90
N GLY A 608 8.63 24.44 24.79
CA GLY A 608 8.73 25.13 23.50
C GLY A 608 7.48 25.02 22.62
N LEU A 609 6.31 24.76 23.22
CA LEU A 609 5.05 24.48 22.53
C LEU A 609 4.06 25.66 22.55
N ALA A 610 4.44 26.79 23.15
CA ALA A 610 3.62 28.00 23.33
C ALA A 610 3.47 28.85 22.04
N ASN A 611 2.96 28.23 20.97
CA ASN A 611 2.72 28.90 19.70
C ASN A 611 1.52 29.87 19.76
N GLY A 612 1.27 30.59 18.65
CA GLY A 612 0.19 31.58 18.57
C GLY A 612 -1.20 31.04 18.96
N LYS A 613 -1.51 29.77 18.64
CA LYS A 613 -2.80 29.15 18.99
C LYS A 613 -2.94 28.92 20.50
N VAL A 614 -1.87 28.51 21.18
CA VAL A 614 -1.86 28.36 22.64
C VAL A 614 -2.08 29.73 23.29
N ARG A 615 -1.33 30.75 22.85
CA ARG A 615 -1.45 32.13 23.35
C ARG A 615 -2.86 32.70 23.16
N GLU A 616 -3.45 32.48 21.99
CA GLU A 616 -4.84 32.89 21.71
C GLU A 616 -5.83 32.16 22.62
N GLN A 617 -5.64 30.87 22.86
CA GLN A 617 -6.52 30.10 23.72
C GLN A 617 -6.43 30.54 25.19
N VAL A 618 -5.25 30.94 25.68
CA VAL A 618 -5.08 31.53 27.01
C VAL A 618 -5.93 32.80 27.16
N ARG A 619 -5.93 33.69 26.16
CA ARG A 619 -6.78 34.90 26.16
C ARG A 619 -8.27 34.58 26.24
N LYS A 620 -8.70 33.46 25.67
CA LYS A 620 -10.11 33.00 25.71
C LYS A 620 -10.49 32.29 27.01
N THR A 621 -9.51 31.91 27.82
CA THR A 621 -9.71 31.08 29.02
C THR A 621 -9.58 31.90 30.31
N CYS A 622 -8.67 32.88 30.33
CA CYS A 622 -8.41 33.70 31.52
C CYS A 622 -9.18 35.02 31.49
N SER A 623 -9.27 35.69 32.65
CA SER A 623 -9.70 37.09 32.69
C SER A 623 -8.74 38.01 31.88
N PRO A 624 -9.22 39.12 31.29
CA PRO A 624 -8.41 39.95 30.38
C PRO A 624 -7.10 40.45 30.98
N LEU A 625 -7.12 40.93 32.23
CA LEU A 625 -5.94 41.43 32.94
C LEU A 625 -4.90 40.33 33.19
N VAL A 626 -5.36 39.13 33.56
CA VAL A 626 -4.48 37.98 33.80
C VAL A 626 -3.92 37.46 32.48
N ALA A 627 -4.71 37.41 31.42
CA ALA A 627 -4.25 37.02 30.09
C ALA A 627 -3.14 37.94 29.57
N GLU A 628 -3.27 39.26 29.73
CA GLU A 628 -2.21 40.21 29.35
C GLU A 628 -0.94 40.02 30.18
N ARG A 629 -1.06 39.80 31.49
CA ARG A 629 0.08 39.50 32.37
C ARG A 629 0.83 38.24 31.96
N ILE A 630 0.11 37.15 31.70
CA ILE A 630 0.71 35.84 31.33
C ILE A 630 1.46 35.94 30.01
N LEU A 631 0.91 36.68 29.04
CA LEU A 631 1.45 36.77 27.69
C LEU A 631 2.58 37.79 27.54
N SER A 632 2.60 38.84 28.37
CA SER A 632 3.66 39.86 28.38
C SER A 632 4.93 39.41 29.12
N SER A 633 4.78 38.56 30.14
CA SER A 633 5.90 38.03 30.93
C SER A 633 6.75 36.97 30.22
N ASN A 634 6.30 36.46 29.07
CA ASN A 634 6.93 35.34 28.35
C ASN A 634 7.15 35.66 26.85
N ASN A 635 7.44 36.92 26.52
CA ASN A 635 7.86 37.35 25.18
C ASN A 635 9.37 37.32 25.03
#